data_AF-A0A2S7T7V5-F1
#
_entry.id   AF-A0A2S7T7V5-F1
#
_cell.length_a   1.000
_cell.length_b   1.000
_cell.length_c   1.000
_cell.angle_alpha   90.00
_cell.angle_beta   90.00
_cell.angle_gamma   90.00
#
_symmetry.space_group_name_H-M   'P 1'
#
loop_
_entity.id
_entity.type
_entity.pdbx_description
1 polymer ?
#
loop_
_entity_poly.entity_id
_entity_poly.type
_entity_poly.pdbx_seq_one_letter_code
_entity_poly.pdbx_strand_id
1 'polypeptide(L)'
;MSTDYKSPAFKKLLDSLQQQSWELELLISGFAIFGLLTAYDPIRINMIQAEHADMTYRFFCLLFLLVACMILLFNLLLHVTLRGLWIGALGLRYVSGDIEFEELRYSERFIRYLKKRIPSFDKYIANMENYCSILFAVSFLLIFYVLSFSLIIICIALVGNFVIENDELPNWVQKGVGIPLMLFLVLGMILTFIDFIGVGILKRNKYVAAVYFPFYWVFGFLTLSFLYRPLLYNFLDNRFGKRLLLMLTPAYFLITFLTSLSHYNSNYFDSDDNSSSLFANRKNYLDQLTEKEDYPKNGAIGTKVVRAPFVHVFIPFSQDTEESVFKYNDSLRPKNDLRGLRSGIQINNSGNNYTGKYSKSEMTKAYMQSVNEIYSFKIDSTSYDSELIFSEIRKNLLGFETYLPLDSLPPGKHDFLIIRKRTIKDSVTASLHAKIPFWYYPQSNSSSPDGMAN
;
A
#
# COMPACT_ATOMS: atom_id res chain seq x y z
N MET A 1 34.25 -5.28 31.59
CA MET A 1 34.86 -4.06 31.03
C MET A 1 34.13 -2.87 31.63
N SER A 2 34.78 -2.01 32.41
CA SER A 2 34.12 -0.78 32.87
C SER A 2 33.94 0.16 31.68
N THR A 3 32.70 0.31 31.23
CA THR A 3 32.31 1.17 30.12
C THR A 3 32.20 2.62 30.59
N ASP A 4 33.31 3.21 31.05
CA ASP A 4 33.35 4.66 31.15
C ASP A 4 33.53 5.22 29.74
N TYR A 5 32.48 5.87 29.22
CA TYR A 5 32.45 6.49 27.90
C TYR A 5 33.50 7.61 27.74
N LYS A 6 34.12 8.07 28.83
CA LYS A 6 35.22 9.03 28.81
C LYS A 6 36.61 8.38 28.75
N SER A 7 36.71 7.07 28.96
CA SER A 7 38.00 6.39 29.02
C SER A 7 38.76 6.43 27.68
N PRO A 8 40.10 6.57 27.69
CA PRO A 8 40.91 6.51 26.46
C PRO A 8 40.76 5.19 25.69
N ALA A 9 40.55 4.08 26.41
CA ALA A 9 40.33 2.76 25.81
C ALA A 9 39.02 2.72 25.00
N PHE A 10 37.93 3.31 25.52
CA PHE A 10 36.67 3.40 24.81
C PHE A 10 36.76 4.29 23.57
N LYS A 11 37.46 5.43 23.65
CA LYS A 11 37.72 6.28 22.47
C LYS A 11 38.47 5.54 21.38
N LYS A 12 39.55 4.83 21.73
CA LYS A 12 40.32 4.02 20.78
C LYS A 12 39.50 2.90 20.14
N LEU A 13 38.63 2.25 20.92
CA LEU A 13 37.68 1.28 20.40
C LEU A 13 36.71 1.92 19.40
N LEU A 14 36.16 3.09 19.74
CA LEU A 14 35.24 3.83 18.87
C LEU A 14 35.91 4.23 17.55
N ASP A 15 37.14 4.74 17.59
CA ASP A 15 37.90 5.10 16.39
C ASP A 15 38.14 3.89 15.49
N SER A 16 38.47 2.74 16.08
CA SER A 16 38.65 1.48 15.33
C SER A 16 37.35 0.99 14.68
N LEU A 17 36.23 1.05 15.40
CA LEU A 17 34.92 0.69 14.87
C LEU A 17 34.48 1.64 13.76
N GLN A 18 34.79 2.92 13.88
CA GLN A 18 34.50 3.92 12.86
C GLN A 18 35.31 3.66 11.58
N GLN A 19 36.58 3.25 11.69
CA GLN A 19 37.41 2.93 10.51
C GLN A 19 36.90 1.70 9.75
N GLN A 20 36.26 0.76 10.44
CA GLN A 20 35.71 -0.46 9.86
C GLN A 20 34.19 -0.36 9.59
N SER A 21 33.57 0.80 9.82
CA SER A 21 32.11 0.93 9.73
C SER A 21 31.59 0.60 8.33
N TRP A 22 32.39 0.88 7.30
CA TRP A 22 32.02 0.65 5.91
C TRP A 22 31.65 -0.80 5.58
N GLU A 23 32.30 -1.79 6.23
CA GLU A 23 32.01 -3.21 6.03
C GLU A 23 30.60 -3.54 6.54
N LEU A 24 30.30 -3.05 7.74
CA LEU A 24 28.99 -3.22 8.38
C LEU A 24 27.88 -2.45 7.64
N GLU A 25 28.19 -1.22 7.19
CA GLU A 25 27.28 -0.38 6.39
C GLU A 25 26.87 -1.11 5.11
N LEU A 26 27.83 -1.72 4.39
CA LEU A 26 27.57 -2.45 3.16
C LEU A 26 26.76 -3.72 3.42
N LEU A 27 27.12 -4.51 4.45
CA LEU A 27 26.45 -5.76 4.79
C LEU A 27 25.00 -5.53 5.19
N ILE A 28 24.74 -4.57 6.09
CA ILE A 28 23.39 -4.25 6.56
C ILE A 28 22.56 -3.68 5.39
N SER A 29 23.15 -2.81 4.56
CA SER A 29 22.46 -2.26 3.39
C SER A 29 22.06 -3.36 2.40
N GLY A 30 22.97 -4.31 2.11
CA GLY A 30 22.69 -5.43 1.22
C GLY A 30 21.53 -6.31 1.70
N PHE A 31 21.54 -6.67 2.99
CA PHE A 31 20.46 -7.44 3.60
C PHE A 31 19.13 -6.68 3.57
N ALA A 32 19.15 -5.39 3.91
CA ALA A 32 17.96 -4.54 3.89
C ALA A 32 17.38 -4.38 2.48
N ILE A 33 18.23 -4.16 1.46
CA ILE A 33 17.80 -4.07 0.06
C ILE A 33 17.11 -5.37 -0.37
N PHE A 34 17.71 -6.53 -0.09
CA PHE A 34 17.12 -7.82 -0.42
C PHE A 34 15.77 -8.02 0.27
N GLY A 35 15.66 -7.69 1.56
CA GLY A 35 14.41 -7.76 2.31
C GLY A 35 13.33 -6.84 1.74
N LEU A 36 13.69 -5.60 1.39
CA LEU A 36 12.77 -4.62 0.81
C LEU A 36 12.28 -5.03 -0.58
N LEU A 37 13.18 -5.52 -1.45
CA LEU A 37 12.81 -6.05 -2.78
C LEU A 37 11.84 -7.22 -2.65
N THR A 38 12.10 -8.14 -1.72
CA THR A 38 11.24 -9.31 -1.49
C THR A 38 9.89 -8.91 -0.90
N ALA A 39 9.85 -7.87 -0.07
CA ALA A 39 8.62 -7.38 0.56
C ALA A 39 7.78 -6.50 -0.39
N TYR A 40 8.38 -5.89 -1.42
CA TYR A 40 7.73 -4.93 -2.30
C TYR A 40 6.47 -5.48 -2.97
N ASP A 41 6.58 -6.59 -3.71
CA ASP A 41 5.45 -7.19 -4.44
C ASP A 41 4.31 -7.62 -3.51
N PRO A 42 4.57 -8.38 -2.41
CA PRO A 42 3.52 -8.72 -1.45
C PRO A 42 2.78 -7.50 -0.88
N ILE A 43 3.49 -6.42 -0.52
CA ILE A 43 2.86 -5.21 0.01
C ILE A 43 1.98 -4.56 -1.07
N ARG A 44 2.48 -4.43 -2.32
CA ARG A 44 1.74 -3.85 -3.45
C ARG A 44 0.46 -4.63 -3.76
N ILE A 45 0.56 -5.95 -3.89
CA ILE A 45 -0.59 -6.83 -4.17
C ILE A 45 -1.64 -6.71 -3.06
N ASN A 46 -1.23 -6.77 -1.79
CA ASN A 46 -2.16 -6.65 -0.67
C ASN A 46 -2.80 -5.26 -0.58
N MET A 47 -2.08 -4.20 -0.98
CA MET A 47 -2.60 -2.84 -1.03
C MET A 47 -3.72 -2.75 -2.07
N ILE A 48 -3.49 -3.23 -3.29
CA ILE A 48 -4.47 -3.26 -4.39
C ILE A 48 -5.70 -4.09 -3.99
N GLN A 49 -5.49 -5.25 -3.36
CA GLN A 49 -6.59 -6.06 -2.84
C GLN A 49 -7.41 -5.32 -1.77
N ALA A 50 -6.74 -4.59 -0.86
CA ALA A 50 -7.42 -3.81 0.18
C ALA A 50 -8.21 -2.64 -0.42
N GLU A 51 -7.70 -1.99 -1.47
CA GLU A 51 -8.43 -0.97 -2.22
C GLU A 51 -9.71 -1.53 -2.83
N HIS A 52 -9.59 -2.68 -3.51
CA HIS A 52 -10.71 -3.31 -4.18
C HIS A 52 -11.76 -3.91 -3.24
N ALA A 53 -11.36 -4.35 -2.06
CA ALA A 53 -12.27 -4.85 -1.03
C ALA A 53 -12.91 -3.73 -0.18
N ASP A 54 -12.69 -2.45 -0.54
CA ASP A 54 -13.11 -1.26 0.21
C ASP A 54 -12.56 -1.18 1.65
N MET A 55 -11.46 -1.89 1.94
CA MET A 55 -10.81 -1.92 3.25
C MET A 55 -9.92 -0.68 3.44
N THR A 56 -10.56 0.48 3.60
CA THR A 56 -9.92 1.81 3.62
C THR A 56 -8.71 1.90 4.56
N TYR A 57 -8.82 1.43 5.80
CA TYR A 57 -7.72 1.47 6.76
C TYR A 57 -6.52 0.63 6.31
N ARG A 58 -6.78 -0.61 5.85
CA ARG A 58 -5.73 -1.52 5.38
C ARG A 58 -5.05 -0.97 4.13
N PHE A 59 -5.82 -0.38 3.21
CA PHE A 59 -5.29 0.28 2.02
C PHE A 59 -4.30 1.39 2.39
N PHE A 60 -4.70 2.35 3.23
CA PHE A 60 -3.81 3.46 3.61
C PHE A 60 -2.56 3.00 4.37
N CYS A 61 -2.69 1.99 5.25
CA CYS A 61 -1.54 1.37 5.93
C CYS A 61 -0.53 0.79 4.93
N LEU A 62 -1.01 0.01 3.96
CA LEU A 62 -0.16 -0.66 2.97
C LEU A 62 0.42 0.33 1.96
N LEU A 63 -0.34 1.36 1.56
CA LEU A 63 0.14 2.45 0.73
C LEU A 63 1.31 3.18 1.40
N PHE A 64 1.17 3.53 2.67
CA PHE A 64 2.27 4.14 3.44
C PHE A 64 3.50 3.22 3.48
N LEU A 65 3.31 1.93 3.78
CA LEU A 65 4.41 0.97 3.85
C LEU A 65 5.09 0.78 2.49
N LEU A 66 4.33 0.81 1.39
CA LEU A 66 4.84 0.73 0.03
C LEU A 66 5.71 1.95 -0.32
N VAL A 67 5.23 3.17 -0.04
CA VAL A 67 5.98 4.41 -0.25
C VAL A 67 7.26 4.41 0.60
N ALA A 68 7.16 4.00 1.87
CA ALA A 68 8.30 3.84 2.76
C ALA A 68 9.34 2.84 2.22
N CYS A 69 8.88 1.69 1.72
CA CYS A 69 9.73 0.67 1.09
C CYS A 69 10.51 1.27 -0.09
N MET A 70 9.83 2.02 -0.96
CA MET A 70 10.47 2.67 -2.11
C MET A 70 11.51 3.72 -1.73
N ILE A 71 11.19 4.58 -0.76
CA ILE A 71 12.12 5.62 -0.29
C ILE A 71 13.38 4.98 0.32
N LEU A 72 13.20 3.95 1.16
CA LEU A 72 14.31 3.24 1.78
C LEU A 72 15.16 2.51 0.74
N LEU A 73 14.52 1.81 -0.20
CA LEU A 73 15.20 1.10 -1.28
C LEU A 73 16.00 2.05 -2.15
N PHE A 74 15.44 3.20 -2.54
CA PHE A 74 16.17 4.24 -3.27
C PHE A 74 17.38 4.75 -2.47
N ASN A 75 17.22 5.06 -1.18
CA ASN A 75 18.31 5.60 -0.37
C ASN A 75 19.45 4.59 -0.19
N LEU A 76 19.11 3.32 0.07
CA LEU A 76 20.09 2.24 0.23
C LEU A 76 20.79 1.90 -1.09
N LEU A 77 20.10 1.90 -2.23
CA LEU A 77 20.74 1.72 -3.55
C LEU A 77 21.69 2.87 -3.87
N LEU A 78 21.30 4.11 -3.58
CA LEU A 78 22.17 5.28 -3.72
C LEU A 78 23.40 5.16 -2.82
N HIS A 79 23.22 4.76 -1.57
CA HIS A 79 24.30 4.51 -0.62
C HIS A 79 25.29 3.45 -1.15
N VAL A 80 24.81 2.27 -1.55
CA VAL A 80 25.67 1.19 -2.06
C VAL A 80 26.39 1.60 -3.35
N THR A 81 25.73 2.34 -4.24
CA THR A 81 26.33 2.86 -5.48
C THR A 81 27.47 3.84 -5.18
N LEU A 82 27.26 4.79 -4.26
CA LEU A 82 28.29 5.74 -3.84
C LEU A 82 29.44 5.04 -3.10
N ARG A 83 29.14 4.01 -2.30
CA ARG A 83 30.16 3.19 -1.66
C ARG A 83 31.00 2.44 -2.70
N GLY A 84 30.38 1.90 -3.74
CA GLY A 84 31.09 1.29 -4.87
C GLY A 84 32.03 2.27 -5.58
N LEU A 85 31.57 3.51 -5.82
CA LEU A 85 32.39 4.58 -6.37
C LEU A 85 33.55 4.96 -5.44
N TRP A 86 33.31 5.01 -4.12
CA TRP A 86 34.35 5.26 -3.12
C TRP A 86 35.41 4.16 -3.09
N ILE A 87 35.02 2.89 -3.08
CA ILE A 87 35.96 1.74 -3.13
C ILE A 87 36.80 1.81 -4.40
N GLY A 88 36.18 2.10 -5.55
CA GLY A 88 36.88 2.27 -6.82
C GLY A 88 37.88 3.43 -6.79
N ALA A 89 37.51 4.57 -6.18
CA ALA A 89 38.39 5.72 -6.02
C ALA A 89 39.59 5.40 -5.10
N LEU A 90 39.36 4.66 -4.02
CA LEU A 90 40.43 4.20 -3.12
C LEU A 90 41.40 3.25 -3.84
N GLY A 91 40.86 2.31 -4.61
CA GLY A 91 41.67 1.42 -5.45
C GLY A 91 42.51 2.17 -6.48
N LEU A 92 41.93 3.19 -7.13
CA LEU A 92 42.67 4.04 -8.07
C LEU A 92 43.75 4.86 -7.37
N ARG A 93 43.47 5.38 -6.16
CA ARG A 93 44.43 6.16 -5.37
C ARG A 93 45.66 5.36 -5.00
N TYR A 94 45.48 4.07 -4.67
CA TYR A 94 46.57 3.16 -4.35
C TYR A 94 47.54 2.95 -5.52
N VAL A 95 47.03 2.89 -6.75
CA VAL A 95 47.85 2.63 -7.95
C VAL A 95 48.40 3.91 -8.57
N SER A 96 47.57 4.94 -8.69
CA SER A 96 47.86 6.13 -9.53
C SER A 96 48.24 7.38 -8.76
N GLY A 97 48.20 7.37 -7.42
CA GLY A 97 48.53 8.57 -6.66
C GLY A 97 47.47 9.67 -6.80
N ASP A 98 47.90 10.94 -6.73
CA ASP A 98 47.00 12.11 -6.76
C ASP A 98 47.03 12.68 -8.18
N ILE A 99 46.12 13.61 -8.49
CA ILE A 99 46.00 14.13 -9.85
C ILE A 99 47.14 15.12 -10.14
N GLU A 100 48.08 14.70 -10.99
CA GLU A 100 49.12 15.55 -11.56
C GLU A 100 48.64 16.16 -12.88
N PHE A 101 48.06 17.36 -12.81
CA PHE A 101 47.46 18.02 -13.99
C PHE A 101 48.49 18.38 -15.08
N GLU A 102 49.75 18.55 -14.69
CA GLU A 102 50.89 18.84 -15.56
C GLU A 102 51.21 17.68 -16.52
N GLU A 103 51.03 16.43 -16.07
CA GLU A 103 51.32 15.24 -16.89
C GLU A 103 50.27 15.00 -17.98
N LEU A 104 49.08 15.60 -17.85
CA LEU A 104 47.95 15.43 -18.78
C LEU A 104 48.18 16.12 -20.15
N ARG A 105 49.21 16.97 -20.28
CA ARG A 105 49.55 17.71 -21.52
C ARG A 105 48.37 18.51 -22.10
N TYR A 106 47.49 19.03 -21.25
CA TYR A 106 46.37 19.87 -21.67
C TYR A 106 46.79 21.33 -21.84
N SER A 107 46.01 22.10 -22.62
CA SER A 107 46.24 23.55 -22.71
C SER A 107 46.06 24.24 -21.36
N GLU A 108 46.79 25.34 -21.13
CA GLU A 108 46.77 26.07 -19.86
C GLU A 108 45.38 26.53 -19.42
N ARG A 109 44.49 26.85 -20.38
CA ARG A 109 43.10 27.23 -20.09
C ARG A 109 42.35 26.09 -19.41
N PHE A 110 42.52 24.86 -19.90
CA PHE A 110 41.92 23.67 -19.29
C PHE A 110 42.57 23.34 -17.95
N ILE A 111 43.90 23.39 -17.83
CA ILE A 111 44.59 23.14 -16.55
C ILE A 111 44.10 24.09 -15.45
N ARG A 112 44.04 25.40 -15.73
CA ARG A 112 43.51 26.39 -14.76
C ARG A 112 42.07 26.11 -14.37
N TYR A 113 41.23 25.74 -15.34
CA TYR A 113 39.83 25.41 -15.08
C TYR A 113 39.69 24.16 -14.22
N LEU A 114 40.40 23.08 -14.56
CA LEU A 114 40.35 21.79 -13.87
C LEU A 114 40.87 21.92 -12.44
N LYS A 115 42.02 22.57 -12.22
CA LYS A 115 42.55 22.84 -10.86
C LYS A 115 41.59 23.62 -9.96
N LYS A 116 40.73 24.47 -10.55
CA LYS A 116 39.72 25.23 -9.79
C LYS A 116 38.46 24.40 -9.48
N ARG A 117 38.13 23.41 -10.30
CA ARG A 117 36.87 22.65 -10.23
C ARG A 117 37.02 21.28 -9.58
N ILE A 118 38.13 20.61 -9.83
CA ILE A 118 38.42 19.27 -9.34
C ILE A 118 39.25 19.44 -8.06
N PRO A 119 38.74 19.01 -6.89
CA PRO A 119 39.53 18.99 -5.67
C PRO A 119 40.66 17.95 -5.79
N SER A 120 41.61 17.94 -4.85
CA SER A 120 42.57 16.82 -4.77
C SER A 120 41.84 15.49 -4.65
N PHE A 121 42.45 14.42 -5.14
CA PHE A 121 41.81 13.12 -5.16
C PHE A 121 41.55 12.60 -3.74
N ASP A 122 42.45 12.89 -2.79
CA ASP A 122 42.22 12.63 -1.36
C ASP A 122 40.98 13.34 -0.82
N LYS A 123 40.79 14.62 -1.18
CA LYS A 123 39.62 15.39 -0.75
C LYS A 123 38.35 14.85 -1.40
N TYR A 124 38.42 14.37 -2.64
CA TYR A 124 37.31 13.68 -3.29
C TYR A 124 36.92 12.40 -2.54
N ILE A 125 37.89 11.54 -2.20
CA ILE A 125 37.67 10.30 -1.43
C ILE A 125 37.09 10.61 -0.05
N ALA A 126 37.64 11.60 0.66
CA ALA A 126 37.14 12.02 1.97
C ALA A 126 35.71 12.58 1.91
N ASN A 127 35.37 13.33 0.85
CA ASN A 127 34.00 13.80 0.65
C ASN A 127 33.04 12.63 0.39
N MET A 128 33.45 11.68 -0.46
CA MET A 128 32.68 10.47 -0.77
C MET A 128 32.40 9.64 0.49
N GLU A 129 33.38 9.48 1.38
CA GLU A 129 33.18 8.84 2.70
C GLU A 129 32.07 9.54 3.49
N ASN A 130 32.17 10.87 3.62
CA ASN A 130 31.16 11.65 4.33
C ASN A 130 29.76 11.51 3.72
N TYR A 131 29.63 11.47 2.38
CA TYR A 131 28.33 11.22 1.73
C TYR A 131 27.80 9.82 2.05
N CYS A 132 28.65 8.79 2.00
CA CYS A 132 28.25 7.40 2.27
C CYS A 132 27.75 7.24 3.70
N SER A 133 28.55 7.62 4.70
CA SER A 133 28.19 7.45 6.11
C SER A 133 26.93 8.24 6.48
N ILE A 134 26.75 9.43 5.90
CA ILE A 134 25.58 10.27 6.15
C ILE A 134 24.34 9.72 5.45
N LEU A 135 24.46 9.21 4.22
CA LEU A 135 23.34 8.52 3.56
C LEU A 135 22.92 7.27 4.33
N PHE A 136 23.88 6.46 4.80
CA PHE A 136 23.58 5.31 5.64
C PHE A 136 22.85 5.73 6.94
N ALA A 137 23.33 6.77 7.61
CA ALA A 137 22.66 7.31 8.79
C ALA A 137 21.24 7.82 8.49
N VAL A 138 21.03 8.48 7.35
CA VAL A 138 19.69 8.91 6.90
C VAL A 138 18.79 7.72 6.61
N SER A 139 19.28 6.68 5.92
CA SER A 139 18.53 5.43 5.71
C SER A 139 18.04 4.86 7.03
N PHE A 140 18.92 4.75 8.03
CA PHE A 140 18.55 4.22 9.34
C PHE A 140 17.55 5.12 10.09
N LEU A 141 17.71 6.43 9.97
CA LEU A 141 16.79 7.41 10.52
C LEU A 141 15.38 7.30 9.89
N LEU A 142 15.31 7.09 8.57
CA LEU A 142 14.07 6.86 7.84
C LEU A 142 13.33 5.61 8.34
N ILE A 143 14.04 4.52 8.66
CA ILE A 143 13.42 3.32 9.24
C ILE A 143 12.67 3.67 10.53
N PHE A 144 13.28 4.45 11.42
CA PHE A 144 12.61 4.87 12.65
C PHE A 144 11.42 5.78 12.40
N TYR A 145 11.43 6.60 11.34
CA TYR A 145 10.26 7.40 10.97
C TYR A 145 9.12 6.56 10.42
N VAL A 146 9.44 5.55 9.61
CA VAL A 146 8.45 4.58 9.11
C VAL A 146 7.83 3.83 10.29
N LEU A 147 8.65 3.37 11.24
CA LEU A 147 8.19 2.74 12.46
C LEU A 147 7.33 3.69 13.31
N SER A 148 7.79 4.92 13.50
CA SER A 148 7.08 5.97 14.25
C SER A 148 5.67 6.20 13.70
N PHE A 149 5.57 6.39 12.39
CA PHE A 149 4.28 6.64 11.73
C PHE A 149 3.38 5.42 11.78
N SER A 150 3.93 4.22 11.56
CA SER A 150 3.20 2.95 11.67
C SER A 150 2.61 2.76 13.08
N LEU A 151 3.37 3.08 14.12
CA LEU A 151 2.89 3.01 15.50
C LEU A 151 1.75 3.99 15.76
N ILE A 152 1.83 5.23 15.25
CA ILE A 152 0.74 6.19 15.41
C ILE A 152 -0.52 5.70 14.68
N ILE A 153 -0.39 5.19 13.46
CA ILE A 153 -1.52 4.60 12.72
C ILE A 153 -2.14 3.44 13.51
N ILE A 154 -1.33 2.54 14.06
CA ILE A 154 -1.80 1.46 14.90
C ILE A 154 -2.56 2.01 16.11
N CYS A 155 -2.06 3.04 16.78
CA CYS A 155 -2.77 3.66 17.90
C CYS A 155 -4.11 4.26 17.48
N ILE A 156 -4.19 4.92 16.32
CA ILE A 156 -5.45 5.44 15.79
C ILE A 156 -6.42 4.29 15.50
N ALA A 157 -5.95 3.24 14.83
CA ALA A 157 -6.76 2.06 14.53
C ALA A 157 -7.26 1.38 15.81
N LEU A 158 -6.41 1.25 16.83
CA LEU A 158 -6.77 0.69 18.13
C LEU A 158 -7.83 1.54 18.84
N VAL A 159 -7.69 2.87 18.86
CA VAL A 159 -8.71 3.75 19.45
C VAL A 159 -10.02 3.67 18.69
N GLY A 160 -9.98 3.64 17.34
CA GLY A 160 -11.18 3.48 16.51
C GLY A 160 -11.93 2.19 16.82
N ASN A 161 -11.23 1.05 16.72
CA ASN A 161 -11.87 -0.27 16.83
C ASN A 161 -12.23 -0.64 18.28
N PHE A 162 -11.34 -0.38 19.26
CA PHE A 162 -11.51 -0.87 20.63
C PHE A 162 -12.16 0.14 21.59
N VAL A 163 -12.20 1.43 21.24
CA VAL A 163 -12.80 2.47 22.09
C VAL A 163 -14.06 3.05 21.47
N ILE A 164 -14.05 3.42 20.19
CA ILE A 164 -15.19 4.11 19.55
C ILE A 164 -16.23 3.11 19.05
N GLU A 165 -15.81 2.07 18.33
CA GLU A 165 -16.68 1.06 17.73
C GLU A 165 -17.02 -0.11 18.69
N ASN A 166 -16.53 -0.05 19.93
CA ASN A 166 -16.73 -1.13 20.90
C ASN A 166 -18.04 -0.98 21.66
N ASP A 167 -19.07 -1.71 21.22
CA ASP A 167 -20.41 -1.74 21.80
C ASP A 167 -20.47 -2.20 23.27
N GLU A 168 -19.41 -2.83 23.81
CA GLU A 168 -19.35 -3.21 25.22
C GLU A 168 -19.03 -2.03 26.15
N LEU A 169 -18.51 -0.92 25.61
CA LEU A 169 -18.17 0.26 26.40
C LEU A 169 -19.38 1.20 26.58
N PRO A 170 -19.54 1.82 27.76
CA PRO A 170 -20.57 2.84 27.95
C PRO A 170 -20.44 4.00 26.95
N ASN A 171 -21.57 4.53 26.47
CA ASN A 171 -21.61 5.65 25.52
C ASN A 171 -20.74 6.87 25.92
N TRP A 172 -20.62 7.15 27.23
CA TRP A 172 -19.80 8.25 27.72
C TRP A 172 -18.30 8.00 27.54
N VAL A 173 -17.85 6.73 27.56
CA VAL A 173 -16.46 6.36 27.27
C VAL A 173 -16.21 6.44 25.76
N GLN A 174 -17.06 5.81 24.94
CA GLN A 174 -16.91 5.81 23.49
C GLN A 174 -16.86 7.24 22.92
N LYS A 175 -17.85 8.08 23.27
CA LYS A 175 -17.98 9.44 22.71
C LYS A 175 -17.22 10.48 23.51
N GLY A 176 -17.25 10.39 24.84
CA GLY A 176 -16.65 11.40 25.72
C GLY A 176 -15.13 11.28 25.85
N VAL A 177 -14.58 10.06 25.74
CA VAL A 177 -13.12 9.82 25.81
C VAL A 177 -12.56 9.46 24.44
N GLY A 178 -13.22 8.56 23.70
CA GLY A 178 -12.74 8.07 22.40
C GLY A 178 -12.59 9.18 21.35
N ILE A 179 -13.60 10.05 21.18
CA ILE A 179 -13.54 11.13 20.19
C ILE A 179 -12.43 12.15 20.51
N PRO A 180 -12.33 12.71 21.74
CA PRO A 180 -11.23 13.62 22.07
C PRO A 180 -9.85 12.98 21.95
N LEU A 181 -9.70 11.70 22.32
CA LEU A 181 -8.45 10.97 22.18
C LEU A 181 -8.07 10.80 20.70
N MET A 182 -9.03 10.45 19.85
CA MET A 182 -8.81 10.34 18.41
C MET A 182 -8.42 11.69 17.78
N LEU A 183 -9.10 12.77 18.16
CA LEU A 183 -8.74 14.12 17.73
C LEU A 183 -7.33 14.50 18.18
N PHE A 184 -6.96 14.19 19.43
CA PHE A 184 -5.61 14.42 19.94
C PHE A 184 -4.55 13.66 19.15
N LEU A 185 -4.80 12.39 18.80
CA LEU A 185 -3.88 11.58 17.99
C LEU A 185 -3.75 12.11 16.56
N VAL A 186 -4.85 12.47 15.90
CA VAL A 186 -4.82 12.99 14.53
C VAL A 186 -4.13 14.37 14.48
N LEU A 187 -4.49 15.28 15.40
CA LEU A 187 -3.85 16.59 15.49
C LEU A 187 -2.36 16.47 15.85
N GLY A 188 -2.02 15.62 16.80
CA GLY A 188 -0.63 15.35 17.18
C GLY A 188 0.19 14.76 16.03
N MET A 189 -0.40 13.86 15.24
CA MET A 189 0.24 13.33 14.02
C MET A 189 0.54 14.46 13.03
N ILE A 190 -0.44 15.33 12.75
CA ILE A 190 -0.26 16.44 11.80
C ILE A 190 0.82 17.41 12.31
N LEU A 191 0.76 17.80 13.60
CA LEU A 191 1.72 18.73 14.19
C LEU A 191 3.15 18.16 14.18
N THR A 192 3.32 16.89 14.54
CA THR A 192 4.63 16.23 14.53
C THR A 192 5.17 16.08 13.11
N PHE A 193 4.32 15.80 12.13
CA PHE A 193 4.69 15.76 10.71
C PHE A 193 5.16 17.13 10.19
N ILE A 194 4.46 18.22 10.54
CA ILE A 194 4.86 19.60 10.20
C ILE A 194 6.19 19.96 10.86
N ASP A 195 6.39 19.64 12.14
CA ASP A 195 7.66 19.89 12.84
C ASP A 195 8.81 19.11 12.20
N PHE A 196 8.55 17.90 11.74
CA PHE A 196 9.53 17.05 11.05
C PHE A 196 9.96 17.65 9.71
N ILE A 197 9.02 17.93 8.80
CA ILE A 197 9.32 18.55 7.49
C ILE A 197 9.96 19.93 7.68
N GLY A 198 9.47 20.71 8.64
CA GLY A 198 9.96 22.05 8.95
C GLY A 198 11.31 22.06 9.70
N VAL A 199 11.91 20.91 10.01
CA VAL A 199 13.18 20.80 10.75
C VAL A 199 13.10 21.56 12.08
N GLY A 200 12.07 21.27 12.88
CA GLY A 200 11.87 21.86 14.19
C GLY A 200 11.18 23.24 14.17
N ILE A 201 10.40 23.57 13.13
CA ILE A 201 9.82 24.92 12.97
C ILE A 201 8.85 25.28 14.10
N LEU A 202 8.10 24.31 14.63
CA LEU A 202 7.11 24.53 15.70
C LEU A 202 7.79 24.81 17.05
N LYS A 203 9.06 24.42 17.20
CA LYS A 203 9.86 24.62 18.42
C LYS A 203 10.46 26.03 18.52
N ARG A 204 10.46 26.82 17.43
CA ARG A 204 11.15 28.12 17.38
C ARG A 204 10.36 29.27 18.00
N ASN A 205 9.04 29.30 17.81
CA ASN A 205 8.18 30.37 18.35
C ASN A 205 7.66 29.96 19.74
N LYS A 206 7.89 30.80 20.76
CA LYS A 206 7.51 30.54 22.15
C LYS A 206 6.03 30.17 22.36
N TYR A 207 5.11 30.81 21.62
CA TYR A 207 3.67 30.56 21.78
C TYR A 207 3.25 29.24 21.10
N VAL A 208 3.77 29.00 19.89
CA VAL A 208 3.52 27.76 19.14
C VAL A 208 4.14 26.57 19.88
N ALA A 209 5.35 26.73 20.40
CA ALA A 209 6.03 25.70 21.18
C ALA A 209 5.26 25.35 22.46
N ALA A 210 4.66 26.32 23.14
CA ALA A 210 3.85 26.06 24.33
C ALA A 210 2.63 25.17 24.02
N VAL A 211 1.93 25.43 22.90
CA VAL A 211 0.78 24.61 22.47
C VAL A 211 1.22 23.25 21.93
N TYR A 212 2.37 23.18 21.25
CA TYR A 212 2.89 21.95 20.65
C TYR A 212 3.54 21.01 21.68
N PHE A 213 4.06 21.54 22.79
CA PHE A 213 4.85 20.76 23.76
C PHE A 213 4.13 19.52 24.32
N PRO A 214 2.84 19.57 24.72
CA PRO A 214 2.12 18.37 25.17
C PRO A 214 2.08 17.27 24.10
N PHE A 215 1.84 17.64 22.84
CA PHE A 215 1.88 16.70 21.72
C PHE A 215 3.30 16.14 21.53
N TYR A 216 4.33 16.98 21.52
CA TYR A 216 5.72 16.55 21.39
C TYR A 216 6.17 15.57 22.48
N TRP A 217 5.67 15.75 23.71
CA TRP A 217 5.97 14.86 24.82
C TRP A 217 5.29 13.49 24.66
N VAL A 218 3.98 13.45 24.42
CA VAL A 218 3.23 12.20 24.24
C VAL A 218 3.72 11.44 23.00
N PHE A 219 3.88 12.12 21.86
CA PHE A 219 4.41 11.50 20.65
C PHE A 219 5.87 11.09 20.80
N GLY A 220 6.63 11.76 21.68
CA GLY A 220 7.97 11.32 22.04
C GLY A 220 8.02 9.87 22.54
N PHE A 221 7.06 9.51 23.37
CA PHE A 221 6.90 8.14 23.84
C PHE A 221 6.28 7.24 22.78
N LEU A 222 5.17 7.68 22.17
CA LEU A 222 4.39 6.90 21.20
C LEU A 222 5.23 6.45 19.99
N THR A 223 6.11 7.33 19.52
CA THR A 223 6.94 7.07 18.33
C THR A 223 8.31 6.49 18.67
N LEU A 224 8.56 6.09 19.92
CA LEU A 224 9.88 5.65 20.38
C LEU A 224 11.00 6.65 20.06
N SER A 225 10.70 7.95 20.20
CA SER A 225 11.61 9.02 19.77
C SER A 225 12.97 8.99 20.45
N PHE A 226 13.08 8.40 21.63
CA PHE A 226 14.36 8.30 22.35
C PHE A 226 15.43 7.53 21.56
N LEU A 227 15.04 6.60 20.68
CA LEU A 227 15.96 5.83 19.84
C LEU A 227 16.61 6.70 18.77
N TYR A 228 15.84 7.58 18.12
CA TYR A 228 16.29 8.30 16.93
C TYR A 228 16.61 9.78 17.16
N ARG A 229 16.09 10.41 18.23
CA ARG A 229 16.34 11.84 18.52
C ARG A 229 17.84 12.18 18.64
N PRO A 230 18.69 11.37 19.31
CA PRO A 230 20.12 11.65 19.35
C PRO A 230 20.74 11.68 17.95
N LEU A 231 20.36 10.74 17.08
CA LEU A 231 20.81 10.69 15.70
C LEU A 231 20.32 11.90 14.91
N LEU A 232 19.02 12.21 14.99
CA LEU A 232 18.42 13.36 14.32
C LEU A 232 19.10 14.68 14.72
N TYR A 233 19.26 14.93 16.02
CA TYR A 233 19.86 16.19 16.47
C TYR A 233 21.35 16.28 16.14
N ASN A 234 22.10 15.18 16.23
CA ASN A 234 23.49 15.12 15.78
C ASN A 234 23.59 15.44 14.27
N PHE A 235 22.67 14.89 13.49
CA PHE A 235 22.59 15.10 12.05
C PHE A 235 22.23 16.55 11.67
N LEU A 236 21.30 17.16 12.41
CA LEU A 236 20.87 18.55 12.19
C LEU A 236 21.90 19.59 12.65
N ASP A 237 22.73 19.25 13.63
CA ASP A 237 23.83 20.10 14.10
C ASP A 237 24.94 20.20 13.04
N ASN A 238 25.18 19.11 12.30
CA ASN A 238 26.11 19.11 11.17
C ASN A 238 25.53 19.86 9.95
N ARG A 239 26.21 20.94 9.51
CA ARG A 239 25.82 21.74 8.33
C ARG A 239 25.63 20.90 7.07
N PHE A 240 26.51 19.93 6.85
CA PHE A 240 26.48 19.07 5.66
C PHE A 240 25.32 18.06 5.75
N GLY A 241 25.13 17.42 6.91
CA GLY A 241 23.98 16.57 7.17
C GLY A 241 22.68 17.31 6.94
N LYS A 242 22.47 18.43 7.63
CA LYS A 242 21.28 19.30 7.46
C LYS A 242 20.99 19.67 6.01
N ARG A 243 22.02 20.02 5.22
CA ARG A 243 21.87 20.34 3.79
C ARG A 243 21.44 19.11 2.99
N LEU A 244 22.01 17.94 3.27
CA LEU A 244 21.67 16.70 2.58
C LEU A 244 20.21 16.29 2.85
N LEU A 245 19.75 16.32 4.11
CA LEU A 245 18.36 16.01 4.44
C LEU A 245 17.39 16.95 3.74
N LEU A 246 17.68 18.26 3.75
CA LEU A 246 16.85 19.26 3.08
C LEU A 246 16.85 19.11 1.55
N MET A 247 17.90 18.52 0.97
CA MET A 247 17.96 18.17 -0.46
C MET A 247 17.23 16.86 -0.78
N LEU A 248 17.27 15.88 0.12
CA LEU A 248 16.62 14.58 -0.05
C LEU A 248 15.09 14.68 0.04
N THR A 249 14.56 15.51 0.95
CA THR A 249 13.11 15.71 1.09
C THR A 249 12.39 16.06 -0.23
N PRO A 250 12.77 17.12 -0.98
CA PRO A 250 12.14 17.42 -2.27
C PRO A 250 12.45 16.36 -3.34
N ALA A 251 13.60 15.69 -3.27
CA ALA A 251 13.89 14.58 -4.16
C ALA A 251 12.90 13.41 -3.97
N TYR A 252 12.50 13.10 -2.73
CA TYR A 252 11.48 12.08 -2.47
C TYR A 252 10.11 12.46 -3.03
N PHE A 253 9.71 13.73 -2.91
CA PHE A 253 8.48 14.23 -3.55
C PHE A 253 8.56 14.14 -5.07
N LEU A 254 9.70 14.50 -5.66
CA LEU A 254 9.92 14.39 -7.11
C LEU A 254 9.84 12.95 -7.59
N ILE A 255 10.48 12.00 -6.88
CA ILE A 255 10.41 10.57 -7.22
C ILE A 255 8.96 10.09 -7.17
N THR A 256 8.23 10.42 -6.11
CA THR A 256 6.81 10.05 -5.97
C THR A 256 5.98 10.59 -7.13
N PHE A 257 6.20 11.86 -7.50
CA PHE A 257 5.54 12.50 -8.63
C PHE A 257 5.89 11.81 -9.97
N LEU A 258 7.18 11.54 -10.23
CA LEU A 258 7.62 10.84 -11.43
C LEU A 258 7.03 9.43 -11.53
N THR A 259 6.92 8.71 -10.42
CA THR A 259 6.28 7.39 -10.39
C THR A 259 4.77 7.43 -10.57
N SER A 260 4.13 8.59 -10.35
CA SER A 260 2.70 8.77 -10.61
C SER A 260 2.38 9.10 -12.07
N LEU A 261 3.39 9.31 -12.92
CA LEU A 261 3.18 9.56 -14.34
C LEU A 261 2.71 8.27 -15.03
N SER A 262 1.51 8.30 -15.60
CA SER A 262 0.95 7.23 -16.40
C SER A 262 1.15 7.48 -17.89
N HIS A 263 1.31 6.41 -18.66
CA HIS A 263 1.36 6.48 -20.12
C HIS A 263 -0.03 6.19 -20.70
N TYR A 264 -0.60 7.15 -21.42
CA TYR A 264 -1.87 6.99 -22.12
C TYR A 264 -1.62 6.50 -23.55
N ASN A 265 -2.10 5.31 -23.87
CA ASN A 265 -1.90 4.70 -25.20
C ASN A 265 -2.89 5.22 -26.26
N SER A 266 -4.02 5.79 -25.86
CA SER A 266 -5.08 6.23 -26.75
C SER A 266 -5.76 7.47 -26.19
N ASN A 267 -6.21 8.35 -27.09
CA ASN A 267 -7.03 9.51 -26.75
C ASN A 267 -8.47 9.15 -26.38
N TYR A 268 -8.89 7.90 -26.66
CA TYR A 268 -10.29 7.48 -26.54
C TYR A 268 -10.52 6.37 -25.52
N PHE A 269 -9.50 5.57 -25.23
CA PHE A 269 -9.63 4.40 -24.36
C PHE A 269 -8.43 4.32 -23.41
N ASP A 270 -8.73 4.18 -22.13
CA ASP A 270 -7.75 3.82 -21.11
C ASP A 270 -7.82 2.32 -20.83
N SER A 271 -6.68 1.69 -20.56
CA SER A 271 -6.62 0.31 -20.06
C SER A 271 -7.41 0.10 -18.77
N ASP A 272 -7.60 1.15 -17.97
CA ASP A 272 -8.37 1.12 -16.73
C ASP A 272 -9.84 1.52 -16.89
N ASP A 273 -10.31 1.83 -18.11
CA ASP A 273 -11.72 2.14 -18.36
C ASP A 273 -12.63 0.96 -18.01
N ASN A 274 -13.84 1.26 -17.51
CA ASN A 274 -14.83 0.21 -17.27
C ASN A 274 -15.26 -0.45 -18.59
N SER A 275 -15.58 -1.75 -18.55
CA SER A 275 -16.18 -2.40 -19.71
C SER A 275 -17.48 -1.69 -20.12
N SER A 276 -17.69 -1.65 -21.44
CA SER A 276 -18.85 -1.09 -22.11
C SER A 276 -19.13 -1.91 -23.37
N SER A 277 -20.12 -1.52 -24.17
CA SER A 277 -20.33 -2.15 -25.48
C SER A 277 -19.13 -1.99 -26.42
N LEU A 278 -18.27 -0.98 -26.22
CA LEU A 278 -17.17 -0.65 -27.12
C LEU A 278 -15.80 -1.03 -26.56
N PHE A 279 -15.69 -1.14 -25.24
CA PHE A 279 -14.45 -1.45 -24.55
C PHE A 279 -14.63 -2.68 -23.67
N ALA A 280 -13.69 -3.62 -23.74
CA ALA A 280 -13.73 -4.87 -23.02
C ALA A 280 -12.55 -4.94 -22.06
N ASN A 281 -12.76 -4.48 -20.82
CA ASN A 281 -11.73 -4.47 -19.79
C ASN A 281 -11.38 -5.91 -19.40
N ARG A 282 -10.08 -6.22 -19.43
CA ARG A 282 -9.51 -7.51 -19.04
C ARG A 282 -9.96 -7.99 -17.66
N LYS A 283 -10.12 -7.07 -16.70
CA LYS A 283 -10.54 -7.33 -15.32
C LYS A 283 -11.97 -7.91 -15.21
N ASN A 284 -12.78 -7.85 -16.27
CA ASN A 284 -14.12 -8.43 -16.31
C ASN A 284 -14.18 -9.87 -16.87
N TYR A 285 -13.04 -10.52 -17.12
CA TYR A 285 -12.99 -11.89 -17.64
C TYR A 285 -12.09 -12.79 -16.78
N LEU A 286 -12.66 -13.85 -16.20
CA LEU A 286 -11.99 -14.71 -15.21
C LEU A 286 -10.80 -15.50 -15.78
N ASP A 287 -10.83 -15.84 -17.06
CA ASP A 287 -9.71 -16.45 -17.78
C ASP A 287 -8.54 -15.49 -18.01
N GLN A 288 -8.82 -14.19 -18.02
CA GLN A 288 -7.82 -13.16 -18.24
C GLN A 288 -7.21 -12.62 -16.95
N LEU A 289 -7.71 -12.98 -15.75
CA LEU A 289 -7.14 -12.60 -14.44
C LEU A 289 -5.87 -13.41 -14.11
N THR A 290 -4.83 -13.25 -14.92
CA THR A 290 -3.57 -14.00 -14.80
C THR A 290 -2.67 -13.46 -13.70
N GLU A 291 -2.63 -12.15 -13.49
CA GLU A 291 -1.72 -11.49 -12.55
C GLU A 291 -2.25 -11.51 -11.12
N LYS A 292 -1.36 -11.44 -10.13
CA LYS A 292 -1.75 -11.47 -8.70
C LYS A 292 -2.52 -10.22 -8.27
N GLU A 293 -2.45 -9.16 -9.06
CA GLU A 293 -3.04 -7.84 -8.80
C GLU A 293 -4.42 -7.68 -9.42
N ASP A 294 -4.80 -8.62 -10.29
CA ASP A 294 -6.06 -8.55 -11.01
C ASP A 294 -7.24 -8.83 -10.08
N TYR A 295 -8.16 -7.87 -10.00
CA TYR A 295 -9.38 -7.99 -9.22
C TYR A 295 -10.61 -7.58 -10.05
N PRO A 296 -11.66 -8.41 -10.12
CA PRO A 296 -12.82 -8.18 -10.97
C PRO A 296 -13.83 -7.22 -10.34
N LYS A 297 -13.40 -5.99 -9.99
CA LYS A 297 -14.07 -4.97 -9.16
C LYS A 297 -15.62 -4.99 -9.15
N ASN A 298 -16.26 -4.94 -10.31
CA ASN A 298 -17.73 -4.82 -10.44
C ASN A 298 -18.42 -6.09 -10.97
N GLY A 299 -17.69 -7.21 -10.99
CA GLY A 299 -18.10 -8.49 -11.55
C GLY A 299 -17.31 -8.90 -12.79
N ALA A 300 -17.26 -10.20 -13.04
CA ALA A 300 -16.59 -10.81 -14.19
C ALA A 300 -17.41 -11.98 -14.74
N ILE A 301 -17.18 -12.28 -16.01
CA ILE A 301 -17.70 -13.49 -16.65
C ILE A 301 -16.57 -14.47 -16.93
N GLY A 302 -16.89 -15.74 -17.19
CA GLY A 302 -15.89 -16.79 -17.41
C GLY A 302 -14.85 -16.46 -18.49
N THR A 303 -15.31 -16.15 -19.71
CA THR A 303 -14.43 -15.85 -20.85
C THR A 303 -15.07 -14.84 -21.80
N LYS A 304 -14.27 -14.19 -22.64
CA LYS A 304 -14.76 -13.25 -23.67
C LYS A 304 -15.53 -13.95 -24.80
N VAL A 305 -15.15 -15.18 -25.14
CA VAL A 305 -15.80 -15.99 -26.19
C VAL A 305 -16.42 -17.22 -25.54
N VAL A 306 -17.74 -17.18 -25.34
CA VAL A 306 -18.51 -18.23 -24.70
C VAL A 306 -18.94 -19.25 -25.74
N ARG A 307 -18.52 -20.51 -25.54
CA ARG A 307 -18.92 -21.66 -26.38
C ARG A 307 -19.87 -22.61 -25.68
N ALA A 308 -19.88 -22.58 -24.34
CA ALA A 308 -20.78 -23.38 -23.50
C ALA A 308 -22.22 -22.85 -23.59
N PRO A 309 -23.24 -23.68 -23.32
CA PRO A 309 -24.65 -23.25 -23.29
C PRO A 309 -24.99 -22.36 -22.09
N PHE A 310 -23.99 -21.88 -21.36
CA PHE A 310 -24.16 -21.01 -20.20
C PHE A 310 -23.02 -20.00 -20.11
N VAL A 311 -23.27 -18.87 -19.43
CA VAL A 311 -22.24 -17.93 -19.01
C VAL A 311 -22.02 -18.03 -17.51
N HIS A 312 -20.77 -18.28 -17.09
CA HIS A 312 -20.37 -18.20 -15.69
C HIS A 312 -20.23 -16.74 -15.30
N VAL A 313 -20.89 -16.34 -14.21
CA VAL A 313 -20.88 -14.98 -13.68
C VAL A 313 -20.30 -15.03 -12.27
N PHE A 314 -19.40 -14.11 -11.96
CA PHE A 314 -18.83 -13.92 -10.64
C PHE A 314 -18.91 -12.45 -10.22
N ILE A 315 -19.38 -12.18 -9.01
CA ILE A 315 -19.44 -10.86 -8.39
C ILE A 315 -18.54 -10.92 -7.15
N PRO A 316 -17.43 -10.15 -7.09
CA PRO A 316 -16.57 -10.17 -5.92
C PRO A 316 -17.30 -9.68 -4.66
N PHE A 317 -16.94 -10.26 -3.52
CA PHE A 317 -17.42 -9.80 -2.23
C PHE A 317 -16.67 -8.52 -1.82
N SER A 318 -17.42 -7.49 -1.42
CA SER A 318 -16.88 -6.24 -0.88
C SER A 318 -17.68 -5.77 0.32
N GLN A 319 -17.09 -4.91 1.15
CA GLN A 319 -17.79 -4.32 2.29
C GLN A 319 -19.02 -3.51 1.85
N ASP A 320 -18.95 -2.84 0.69
CA ASP A 320 -20.10 -2.13 0.10
C ASP A 320 -21.27 -3.06 -0.25
N THR A 321 -20.98 -4.28 -0.71
CA THR A 321 -22.02 -5.29 -0.99
C THR A 321 -22.79 -5.63 0.27
N GLU A 322 -22.07 -5.87 1.36
CA GLU A 322 -22.66 -6.21 2.65
C GLU A 322 -23.45 -5.05 3.27
N GLU A 323 -22.91 -3.82 3.22
CA GLU A 323 -23.63 -2.61 3.63
C GLU A 323 -24.94 -2.43 2.85
N SER A 324 -24.95 -2.79 1.57
CA SER A 324 -26.18 -2.71 0.76
C SER A 324 -27.20 -3.79 1.14
N VAL A 325 -26.75 -4.98 1.52
CA VAL A 325 -27.64 -6.01 2.06
C VAL A 325 -28.29 -5.53 3.36
N PHE A 326 -27.52 -4.95 4.29
CA PHE A 326 -28.07 -4.42 5.54
C PHE A 326 -29.02 -3.25 5.32
N LYS A 327 -28.75 -2.36 4.34
CA LYS A 327 -29.68 -1.27 4.00
C LYS A 327 -30.95 -1.75 3.33
N TYR A 328 -30.91 -2.86 2.59
CA TYR A 328 -32.08 -3.44 1.95
C TYR A 328 -32.93 -4.23 2.96
N ASN A 329 -32.27 -4.99 3.84
CA ASN A 329 -32.90 -5.79 4.88
C ASN A 329 -32.24 -5.52 6.24
N ASP A 330 -32.76 -4.51 6.95
CA ASP A 330 -32.22 -4.06 8.24
C ASP A 330 -32.29 -5.15 9.32
N SER A 331 -33.17 -6.15 9.17
CA SER A 331 -33.27 -7.27 10.11
C SER A 331 -32.02 -8.18 10.13
N LEU A 332 -31.22 -8.15 9.06
CA LEU A 332 -29.96 -8.88 8.96
C LEU A 332 -28.79 -8.15 9.61
N ARG A 333 -28.97 -6.85 9.95
CA ARG A 333 -27.90 -6.07 10.54
C ARG A 333 -27.60 -6.62 11.93
N PRO A 334 -26.36 -7.10 12.18
CA PRO A 334 -26.01 -7.62 13.49
C PRO A 334 -26.01 -6.48 14.51
N LYS A 335 -26.41 -6.78 15.75
CA LYS A 335 -26.33 -5.81 16.85
C LYS A 335 -24.89 -5.37 17.13
N ASN A 336 -23.97 -6.33 17.04
CA ASN A 336 -22.53 -6.10 17.18
C ASN A 336 -21.89 -6.47 15.85
N ASP A 337 -21.33 -5.49 15.15
CA ASP A 337 -20.64 -5.73 13.89
C ASP A 337 -19.37 -6.54 14.15
N LEU A 338 -19.29 -7.72 13.52
CA LEU A 338 -18.17 -8.61 13.71
C LEU A 338 -17.02 -8.38 12.72
N ARG A 339 -17.09 -7.40 11.84
CA ARG A 339 -16.10 -7.15 10.80
C ARG A 339 -14.92 -6.35 11.35
N GLY A 340 -13.82 -6.28 10.59
CA GLY A 340 -12.62 -5.54 10.99
C GLY A 340 -11.54 -6.38 11.70
N LEU A 341 -10.60 -5.69 12.37
CA LEU A 341 -9.44 -6.33 12.99
C LEU A 341 -9.83 -6.98 14.32
N ARG A 342 -9.72 -8.31 14.37
CA ARG A 342 -9.97 -9.08 15.60
C ARG A 342 -8.68 -9.63 16.17
N SER A 343 -8.59 -9.61 17.49
CA SER A 343 -7.59 -10.41 18.20
C SER A 343 -8.06 -11.85 18.26
N GLY A 344 -7.20 -12.79 17.84
CA GLY A 344 -7.40 -14.22 18.09
C GLY A 344 -7.09 -14.62 19.54
N ILE A 345 -6.61 -13.69 20.37
CA ILE A 345 -6.32 -13.93 21.78
C ILE A 345 -7.65 -14.03 22.53
N GLN A 346 -8.03 -15.26 22.86
CA GLN A 346 -9.16 -15.55 23.73
C GLN A 346 -8.77 -15.22 25.17
N ILE A 347 -9.01 -13.99 25.60
CA ILE A 347 -9.05 -13.67 27.02
C ILE A 347 -10.35 -14.29 27.54
N ASN A 348 -10.25 -15.21 28.51
CA ASN A 348 -11.35 -15.96 29.09
C ASN A 348 -12.50 -15.03 29.51
N ASN A 349 -13.42 -14.78 28.59
CA ASN A 349 -14.72 -14.23 28.85
C ASN A 349 -15.68 -14.96 27.92
N SER A 350 -16.44 -15.86 28.54
CA SER A 350 -17.58 -16.55 27.98
C SER A 350 -18.49 -15.57 27.23
N GLY A 351 -18.53 -15.69 25.91
CA GLY A 351 -19.33 -14.83 25.05
C GLY A 351 -19.38 -15.38 23.65
N ASN A 352 -20.08 -16.50 23.48
CA ASN A 352 -20.54 -16.93 22.18
C ASN A 352 -21.60 -15.89 21.72
N ASN A 353 -21.13 -14.75 21.18
CA ASN A 353 -21.96 -13.57 20.91
C ASN A 353 -22.79 -13.71 19.62
N TYR A 354 -23.40 -14.88 19.40
CA TYR A 354 -24.55 -15.02 18.52
C TYR A 354 -25.81 -14.76 19.34
N THR A 355 -26.02 -13.51 19.76
CA THR A 355 -27.27 -13.08 20.41
C THR A 355 -28.28 -12.63 19.35
N GLY A 356 -28.65 -13.57 18.47
CA GLY A 356 -29.72 -13.40 17.51
C GLY A 356 -30.76 -14.51 17.64
N LYS A 357 -32.02 -14.18 17.41
CA LYS A 357 -33.20 -15.06 17.51
C LYS A 357 -33.21 -16.22 16.48
N TYR A 358 -32.14 -16.40 15.71
CA TYR A 358 -32.03 -17.26 14.54
C TYR A 358 -30.73 -18.08 14.59
N SER A 359 -30.78 -19.32 14.09
CA SER A 359 -29.58 -20.12 13.85
C SER A 359 -28.68 -19.43 12.81
N LYS A 360 -27.35 -19.59 12.91
CA LYS A 360 -26.38 -19.10 11.90
C LYS A 360 -26.81 -19.48 10.48
N SER A 361 -27.38 -20.67 10.29
CA SER A 361 -27.89 -21.14 9.00
C SER A 361 -29.09 -20.35 8.47
N GLU A 362 -29.99 -19.88 9.34
CA GLU A 362 -31.18 -19.11 8.95
C GLU A 362 -30.80 -17.69 8.53
N MET A 363 -29.87 -17.06 9.26
CA MET A 363 -29.32 -15.75 8.88
C MET A 363 -28.57 -15.82 7.55
N THR A 364 -27.73 -16.84 7.35
CA THR A 364 -27.04 -17.04 6.06
C THR A 364 -28.05 -17.21 4.92
N LYS A 365 -29.13 -17.96 5.13
CA LYS A 365 -30.18 -18.13 4.10
C LYS A 365 -30.87 -16.82 3.77
N ALA A 366 -31.28 -16.05 4.78
CA ALA A 366 -31.93 -14.75 4.59
C ALA A 366 -30.98 -13.71 3.96
N TYR A 367 -29.69 -13.77 4.29
CA TYR A 367 -28.63 -12.99 3.63
C TYR A 367 -28.54 -13.32 2.14
N MET A 368 -28.43 -14.60 1.79
CA MET A 368 -28.37 -15.03 0.39
C MET A 368 -29.65 -14.69 -0.38
N GLN A 369 -30.82 -14.76 0.25
CA GLN A 369 -32.07 -14.29 -0.35
C GLN A 369 -32.01 -12.79 -0.65
N SER A 370 -31.53 -11.98 0.30
CA SER A 370 -31.39 -10.54 0.11
C SER A 370 -30.39 -10.19 -1.00
N VAL A 371 -29.27 -10.93 -1.10
CA VAL A 371 -28.31 -10.79 -2.22
C VAL A 371 -28.97 -11.07 -3.57
N ASN A 372 -29.77 -12.14 -3.67
CA ASN A 372 -30.50 -12.50 -4.88
C ASN A 372 -31.67 -11.55 -5.20
N GLU A 373 -32.16 -10.76 -4.26
CA GLU A 373 -33.13 -9.71 -4.56
C GLU A 373 -32.47 -8.41 -5.01
N ILE A 374 -31.25 -8.15 -4.53
CA ILE A 374 -30.47 -6.94 -4.82
C ILE A 374 -29.84 -6.99 -6.21
N TYR A 375 -29.31 -8.16 -6.60
CA TYR A 375 -28.71 -8.36 -7.91
C TYR A 375 -29.72 -8.89 -8.91
N SER A 376 -29.59 -8.43 -10.15
CA SER A 376 -30.34 -8.98 -11.28
C SER A 376 -29.48 -8.89 -12.53
N PHE A 377 -29.74 -9.78 -13.48
CA PHE A 377 -28.90 -9.93 -14.65
C PHE A 377 -29.71 -9.68 -15.92
N LYS A 378 -29.08 -9.05 -16.91
CA LYS A 378 -29.64 -8.96 -18.26
C LYS A 378 -28.59 -9.36 -19.29
N ILE A 379 -29.02 -10.07 -20.32
CA ILE A 379 -28.25 -10.22 -21.54
C ILE A 379 -29.04 -9.48 -22.63
N ASP A 380 -28.45 -8.40 -23.15
CA ASP A 380 -29.12 -7.45 -24.02
C ASP A 380 -30.45 -6.92 -23.42
N SER A 381 -31.59 -7.40 -23.92
CA SER A 381 -32.93 -7.06 -23.44
C SER A 381 -33.54 -8.12 -22.52
N THR A 382 -33.00 -9.32 -22.49
CA THR A 382 -33.55 -10.47 -21.75
C THR A 382 -33.12 -10.41 -20.29
N SER A 383 -34.08 -10.49 -19.37
CA SER A 383 -33.80 -10.51 -17.94
C SER A 383 -33.70 -11.94 -17.42
N TYR A 384 -32.77 -12.14 -16.49
CA TYR A 384 -32.55 -13.41 -15.80
C TYR A 384 -32.64 -13.20 -14.30
N ASP A 385 -33.29 -14.14 -13.62
CA ASP A 385 -33.30 -14.19 -12.16
C ASP A 385 -31.91 -14.56 -11.66
N SER A 386 -31.52 -13.99 -10.52
CA SER A 386 -30.24 -14.32 -9.91
C SER A 386 -30.40 -15.53 -8.98
N GLU A 387 -29.60 -16.56 -9.25
CA GLU A 387 -29.40 -17.70 -8.35
C GLU A 387 -27.93 -17.75 -7.94
N LEU A 388 -27.52 -16.74 -7.18
CA LEU A 388 -26.16 -16.58 -6.67
C LEU A 388 -25.91 -17.48 -5.47
N ILE A 389 -24.76 -18.15 -5.49
CA ILE A 389 -24.16 -18.84 -4.35
C ILE A 389 -22.89 -18.12 -3.92
N PHE A 390 -22.55 -18.17 -2.62
CA PHE A 390 -21.28 -17.66 -2.15
C PHE A 390 -20.18 -18.69 -2.36
N SER A 391 -19.09 -18.31 -3.01
CA SER A 391 -17.98 -19.21 -3.31
C SER A 391 -16.62 -18.50 -3.28
N GLU A 392 -15.57 -19.31 -3.34
CA GLU A 392 -14.20 -18.87 -3.43
C GLU A 392 -13.63 -19.31 -4.78
N ILE A 393 -13.22 -18.35 -5.60
CA ILE A 393 -12.54 -18.60 -6.88
C ILE A 393 -11.02 -18.52 -6.66
N ARG A 394 -10.25 -19.07 -7.62
CA ARG A 394 -8.78 -19.01 -7.69
C ARG A 394 -8.21 -17.72 -7.05
N LYS A 395 -7.20 -17.87 -6.19
CA LYS A 395 -6.49 -16.79 -5.46
C LYS A 395 -7.25 -16.22 -4.23
N ASN A 396 -8.03 -17.03 -3.52
CA ASN A 396 -8.79 -16.62 -2.33
C ASN A 396 -9.75 -15.44 -2.57
N LEU A 397 -10.27 -15.36 -3.80
CA LEU A 397 -11.26 -14.35 -4.16
C LEU A 397 -12.64 -14.83 -3.72
N LEU A 398 -13.09 -14.33 -2.58
CA LEU A 398 -14.44 -14.55 -2.10
C LEU A 398 -15.44 -13.71 -2.91
N GLY A 399 -16.58 -14.31 -3.24
CA GLY A 399 -17.62 -13.63 -3.99
C GLY A 399 -18.87 -14.47 -4.16
N PHE A 400 -19.72 -14.02 -5.05
CA PHE A 400 -20.97 -14.66 -5.43
C PHE A 400 -20.88 -15.13 -6.86
N GLU A 401 -21.29 -16.36 -7.16
CA GLU A 401 -21.29 -16.88 -8.52
C GLU A 401 -22.63 -17.50 -8.92
N THR A 402 -22.88 -17.51 -10.22
CA THR A 402 -24.03 -18.17 -10.83
C THR A 402 -23.72 -18.55 -12.29
N TYR A 403 -24.59 -19.33 -12.89
CA TYR A 403 -24.48 -19.79 -14.28
C TYR A 403 -25.80 -19.50 -14.99
N LEU A 404 -25.76 -18.63 -16.00
CA LEU A 404 -26.96 -18.22 -16.74
C LEU A 404 -27.05 -18.95 -18.08
N PRO A 405 -28.19 -19.57 -18.42
CA PRO A 405 -28.35 -20.31 -19.67
C PRO A 405 -28.38 -19.37 -20.89
N LEU A 406 -27.82 -19.83 -22.01
CA LEU A 406 -27.71 -19.09 -23.28
C LEU A 406 -28.55 -19.69 -24.41
N ASP A 407 -29.41 -20.67 -24.12
CA ASP A 407 -30.10 -21.49 -25.13
C ASP A 407 -30.96 -20.69 -26.13
N SER A 408 -31.41 -19.49 -25.75
CA SER A 408 -32.25 -18.61 -26.57
C SER A 408 -31.49 -17.49 -27.30
N LEU A 409 -30.17 -17.39 -27.13
CA LEU A 409 -29.36 -16.32 -27.71
C LEU A 409 -28.82 -16.70 -29.11
N PRO A 410 -29.00 -15.84 -30.12
CA PRO A 410 -28.39 -16.07 -31.43
C PRO A 410 -26.86 -15.96 -31.33
N PRO A 411 -26.09 -16.62 -32.21
CA PRO A 411 -24.64 -16.45 -32.25
C PRO A 411 -24.26 -15.00 -32.58
N GLY A 412 -23.31 -14.42 -31.85
CA GLY A 412 -22.89 -13.04 -32.08
C GLY A 412 -22.35 -12.35 -30.83
N LYS A 413 -22.28 -11.02 -30.91
CA LYS A 413 -21.87 -10.14 -29.82
C LYS A 413 -23.08 -9.77 -28.97
N HIS A 414 -22.92 -9.90 -27.66
CA HIS A 414 -23.94 -9.56 -26.67
C HIS A 414 -23.35 -8.71 -25.55
N ASP A 415 -24.19 -7.92 -24.91
CA ASP A 415 -23.84 -7.16 -23.72
C ASP A 415 -24.46 -7.83 -22.49
N PHE A 416 -23.62 -8.26 -21.55
CA PHE A 416 -24.04 -8.69 -20.23
C PHE A 416 -24.13 -7.49 -19.28
N LEU A 417 -25.27 -7.31 -18.62
CA LEU A 417 -25.51 -6.22 -17.67
C LEU A 417 -25.76 -6.79 -16.28
N ILE A 418 -24.96 -6.33 -15.32
CA ILE A 418 -25.19 -6.55 -13.90
C ILE A 418 -25.93 -5.35 -13.36
N ILE A 419 -27.13 -5.57 -12.84
CA ILE A 419 -27.97 -4.52 -12.25
C ILE A 419 -28.00 -4.75 -10.75
N ARG A 420 -27.80 -3.67 -9.99
CA ARG A 420 -27.82 -3.69 -8.52
C ARG A 420 -28.83 -2.68 -8.00
N LYS A 421 -29.73 -3.15 -7.14
CA LYS A 421 -30.64 -2.29 -6.37
C LYS A 421 -29.88 -1.60 -5.23
N ARG A 422 -30.11 -0.30 -5.07
CA ARG A 422 -29.56 0.51 -3.98
C ARG A 422 -30.67 1.31 -3.32
N THR A 423 -30.70 1.28 -2.00
CA THR A 423 -31.61 2.11 -1.20
C THR A 423 -31.00 3.50 -1.03
N ILE A 424 -31.63 4.52 -1.61
CA ILE A 424 -31.22 5.92 -1.51
C ILE A 424 -32.40 6.72 -0.96
N LYS A 425 -32.23 7.35 0.22
CA LYS A 425 -33.27 8.16 0.88
C LYS A 425 -34.64 7.45 0.91
N ASP A 426 -34.64 6.21 1.40
CA ASP A 426 -35.83 5.35 1.56
C ASP A 426 -36.52 4.91 0.26
N SER A 427 -35.92 5.18 -0.91
CA SER A 427 -36.36 4.66 -2.20
C SER A 427 -35.38 3.61 -2.75
N VAL A 428 -35.89 2.47 -3.22
CA VAL A 428 -35.07 1.44 -3.87
C VAL A 428 -34.94 1.76 -5.35
N THR A 429 -33.73 2.04 -5.80
CA THR A 429 -33.43 2.35 -7.21
C THR A 429 -32.52 1.29 -7.81
N ALA A 430 -32.84 0.82 -9.02
CA ALA A 430 -31.99 -0.11 -9.75
C ALA A 430 -30.97 0.69 -10.57
N SER A 431 -29.69 0.35 -10.45
CA SER A 431 -28.59 1.00 -11.17
C SER A 431 -27.72 -0.02 -11.89
N LEU A 432 -27.16 0.38 -13.03
CA LEU A 432 -26.18 -0.43 -13.75
C LEU A 432 -24.91 -0.53 -12.91
N HIS A 433 -24.53 -1.75 -12.54
CA HIS A 433 -23.33 -2.03 -11.77
C HIS A 433 -22.13 -2.33 -12.69
N ALA A 434 -22.34 -3.16 -13.71
CA ALA A 434 -21.33 -3.45 -14.72
C ALA A 434 -21.98 -3.77 -16.08
N LYS A 435 -21.27 -3.47 -17.16
CA LYS A 435 -21.63 -3.85 -18.53
C LYS A 435 -20.44 -4.55 -19.18
N ILE A 436 -20.58 -5.82 -19.54
CA ILE A 436 -19.48 -6.66 -20.01
C ILE A 436 -19.84 -7.22 -21.39
N PRO A 437 -19.12 -6.86 -22.46
CA PRO A 437 -19.39 -7.43 -23.78
C PRO A 437 -18.82 -8.85 -23.87
N PHE A 438 -19.53 -9.75 -24.53
CA PHE A 438 -19.05 -11.11 -24.81
C PHE A 438 -19.55 -11.59 -26.16
N TRP A 439 -18.95 -12.67 -26.65
CA TRP A 439 -19.32 -13.29 -27.92
C TRP A 439 -19.79 -14.71 -27.69
N TYR A 440 -21.01 -15.02 -28.13
CA TYR A 440 -21.57 -16.36 -28.06
C TYR A 440 -21.44 -17.06 -29.40
N TYR A 441 -20.72 -18.19 -29.41
CA TYR A 441 -20.58 -19.06 -30.58
C TYR A 441 -20.68 -20.52 -30.11
N PRO A 442 -21.90 -21.08 -30.03
CA PRO A 442 -22.10 -22.45 -29.57
C PRO A 442 -21.36 -23.43 -30.48
N GLN A 443 -20.76 -24.47 -29.90
CA GLN A 443 -20.25 -25.58 -30.72
C GLN A 443 -21.43 -26.29 -31.36
N SER A 444 -21.46 -26.36 -32.69
CA SER A 444 -22.47 -27.16 -33.39
C SER A 444 -22.24 -28.63 -33.05
N ASN A 445 -23.25 -29.29 -32.51
CA ASN A 445 -23.30 -30.76 -32.48
C ASN A 445 -23.44 -31.25 -33.93
N SER A 446 -22.32 -31.35 -34.65
CA SER A 446 -22.28 -31.94 -35.99
C SER A 446 -21.22 -33.05 -36.02
N SER A 447 -21.57 -34.21 -35.49
CA SER A 447 -21.09 -35.51 -35.96
C SER A 447 -21.96 -36.65 -35.42
N SER A 448 -23.15 -36.80 -35.97
CA SER A 448 -23.69 -38.12 -36.26
C SER A 448 -23.58 -38.34 -37.77
N PRO A 449 -22.94 -39.42 -38.21
CA PRO A 449 -23.39 -40.08 -39.43
C PRO A 449 -23.62 -41.56 -39.12
N ASP A 450 -24.86 -41.89 -38.75
CA ASP A 450 -25.39 -43.22 -39.04
C ASP A 450 -25.86 -43.23 -40.49
N GLY A 451 -25.29 -44.18 -41.26
CA GLY A 451 -25.97 -44.84 -42.37
C GLY A 451 -25.97 -44.14 -43.74
N MET A 452 -25.05 -44.56 -44.62
CA MET A 452 -25.46 -45.06 -45.94
C MET A 452 -24.59 -46.25 -46.35
N ALA A 453 -25.29 -47.31 -46.71
CA ALA A 453 -24.79 -48.53 -47.30
C ALA A 453 -24.07 -48.28 -48.64
N ASN A 454 -22.98 -49.02 -48.86
CA ASN A 454 -22.83 -49.97 -49.97
C ASN A 454 -21.73 -50.98 -49.63
#